data_AF-A0A7F8QVJ3-F1
#
_entry.id   AF-A0A7F8QVJ3-F1
#
_cell.length_a   1.000
_cell.length_b   1.000
_cell.length_c   1.000
_cell.angle_alpha   90.00
_cell.angle_beta   90.00
_cell.angle_gamma   90.00
#
_symmetry.space_group_name_H-M   'P 1'
#
loop_
_entity.id
_entity.type
_entity.pdbx_description
1 polymer ?
#
loop_
_entity_poly.entity_id
_entity_poly.type
_entity_poly.pdbx_seq_one_letter_code
_entity_poly.pdbx_strand_id
1 'polypeptide(L)'
;MFAGVFKNVLKVLLLSLPSLIFPHHFPPQNVKLLEQFVCAHTGVIFHAPYTGVCMKQHKKLTQAIQKARDHGLLSYHIPQVEPRDLDFSTSHGAVSATPPAPTLVSGDPWYPWYGWKQPPERELSRLRRLYQGHLREESGPPPESMPEVLLTTPAEAASTEQEKPQSAL
;
A
#
# COMPACT_ATOMS: atom_id res chain seq x y z
N MET A 1 -23.94 35.15 27.79
CA MET A 1 -22.87 35.84 28.56
C MET A 1 -21.80 34.92 29.16
N PHE A 2 -21.85 33.58 29.00
CA PHE A 2 -20.85 32.67 29.61
C PHE A 2 -19.61 32.32 28.74
N ALA A 3 -19.59 32.69 27.45
CA ALA A 3 -18.48 32.37 26.54
C ALA A 3 -17.22 33.24 26.69
N GLY A 4 -17.27 34.29 27.54
CA GLY A 4 -16.15 35.22 27.76
C GLY A 4 -15.27 34.89 28.96
N VAL A 5 -15.82 34.21 29.98
CA VAL A 5 -15.11 33.99 31.25
C VAL A 5 -14.10 32.86 31.14
N PHE A 6 -14.43 31.76 30.44
CA PHE A 6 -13.49 30.65 30.22
C PHE A 6 -12.32 30.99 29.29
N LYS A 7 -12.53 31.92 28.35
CA LYS A 7 -11.47 32.39 27.45
C LYS A 7 -10.38 33.15 28.19
N ASN A 8 -10.73 33.89 29.25
CA ASN A 8 -9.75 34.62 30.04
C ASN A 8 -9.01 33.73 31.05
N VAL A 9 -9.65 32.71 31.63
CA VAL A 9 -8.96 31.80 32.57
C VAL A 9 -7.90 30.96 31.85
N LEU A 10 -8.17 30.46 30.63
CA LEU A 10 -7.18 29.69 29.86
C LEU A 10 -6.07 30.58 29.27
N LYS A 11 -6.38 31.84 28.89
CA LYS A 11 -5.36 32.82 28.48
C LYS A 11 -4.46 33.23 29.65
N VAL A 12 -5.01 33.39 30.84
CA VAL A 12 -4.24 33.75 32.04
C VAL A 12 -3.36 32.57 32.50
N LEU A 13 -3.85 31.33 32.40
CA LEU A 13 -3.04 30.16 32.75
C LEU A 13 -1.91 29.87 31.73
N LEU A 14 -2.10 30.20 30.45
CA LEU A 14 -1.09 30.02 29.39
C LEU A 14 -0.12 31.20 29.23
N LEU A 15 -0.46 32.41 29.70
CA LEU A 15 0.40 33.60 29.59
C LEU A 15 1.15 33.97 30.88
N SER A 16 0.82 33.37 32.03
CA SER A 16 1.45 33.72 33.33
C SER A 16 2.61 32.80 33.77
N LEU A 17 3.03 31.84 32.94
CA LEU A 17 4.22 31.03 33.20
C LEU A 17 5.12 31.01 31.95
N PRO A 18 6.15 31.86 31.86
CA PRO A 18 7.11 31.87 30.75
C PRO A 18 8.01 30.62 30.68
N SER A 19 7.61 29.49 31.29
CA SER A 19 8.46 28.30 31.43
C SER A 19 7.70 26.96 31.52
N LEU A 20 6.44 26.88 31.06
CA LEU A 20 5.84 25.56 30.85
C LEU A 20 6.36 24.98 29.53
N ILE A 21 7.31 24.07 29.68
CA ILE A 21 7.93 23.21 28.68
C ILE A 21 6.81 22.60 27.82
N PHE A 22 6.51 23.21 26.66
CA PHE A 22 5.75 22.50 25.63
C PHE A 22 6.57 21.28 25.27
N PRO A 23 6.04 20.06 25.46
CA PRO A 23 6.84 18.87 25.34
C PRO A 23 7.41 18.81 23.92
N HIS A 24 8.72 18.59 23.81
CA HIS A 24 9.41 18.48 22.52
C HIS A 24 8.82 17.36 21.63
N HIS A 25 8.10 16.44 22.27
CA HIS A 25 7.42 15.30 21.71
C HIS A 25 5.95 15.26 22.11
N PHE A 26 5.05 15.09 21.15
CA PHE A 26 3.62 14.85 21.37
C PHE A 26 3.33 13.36 21.12
N PRO A 27 3.42 12.50 22.14
CA PRO A 27 3.07 11.10 21.97
C PRO A 27 1.55 10.95 21.77
N PRO A 28 1.09 10.11 20.83
CA PRO A 28 -0.34 9.87 20.62
C PRO A 28 -1.02 9.20 21.82
N GLN A 29 -0.25 8.60 22.73
CA GLN A 29 -0.73 7.94 23.95
C GLN A 29 -1.14 8.92 25.05
N ASN A 30 -0.67 10.17 25.01
CA ASN A 30 -0.96 11.14 26.06
C ASN A 30 -2.23 11.95 25.74
N VAL A 31 -3.38 11.30 25.89
CA VAL A 31 -4.70 11.85 25.56
C VAL A 31 -5.01 13.12 26.34
N LYS A 32 -4.64 13.19 27.63
CA LYS A 32 -4.89 14.35 28.51
C LYS A 32 -4.22 15.63 28.01
N LEU A 33 -3.02 15.51 27.43
CA LEU A 33 -2.32 16.63 26.82
C LEU A 33 -3.00 17.05 25.51
N LEU A 34 -3.33 16.08 24.66
CA LEU A 34 -3.90 16.34 23.33
C LEU A 34 -5.30 16.97 23.41
N GLU A 35 -6.11 16.56 24.38
CA GLU A 35 -7.46 17.10 24.63
C GLU A 35 -7.46 18.61 24.88
N GLN A 36 -6.42 19.16 25.51
CA GLN A 36 -6.31 20.60 25.79
C GLN A 36 -6.23 21.46 24.53
N PHE A 37 -5.79 20.88 23.40
CA PHE A 37 -5.66 21.57 22.12
C PHE A 37 -6.86 21.35 21.19
N VAL A 38 -7.91 20.69 21.68
CA VAL A 38 -9.15 20.40 20.95
C VAL A 38 -10.34 21.06 21.66
N CYS A 39 -11.26 21.64 20.90
CA CYS A 39 -12.50 22.17 21.46
C CYS A 39 -13.43 21.03 21.91
N ALA A 40 -13.83 21.02 23.20
CA ALA A 40 -14.73 20.00 23.76
C ALA A 40 -16.13 19.96 23.12
N HIS A 41 -16.59 21.06 22.52
CA HIS A 41 -17.93 21.14 21.92
C HIS A 41 -17.95 20.85 20.42
N THR A 42 -16.90 21.20 19.68
CA THR A 42 -16.86 21.04 18.21
C THR A 42 -15.91 19.95 17.74
N GLY A 43 -15.00 19.48 18.60
CA GLY A 43 -13.96 18.51 18.21
C GLY A 43 -12.91 19.07 17.24
N VAL A 44 -12.89 20.38 17.01
CA VAL A 44 -11.94 21.06 16.11
C VAL A 44 -10.65 21.39 16.87
N ILE A 45 -9.50 21.18 16.22
CA ILE A 45 -8.18 21.50 16.76
C ILE A 45 -7.98 23.02 16.71
N PHE A 46 -7.50 23.62 17.80
CA PHE A 46 -7.21 25.05 17.83
C PHE A 46 -6.03 25.41 16.92
N HIS A 47 -6.14 26.52 16.20
CA HIS A 47 -5.11 27.02 15.29
C HIS A 47 -3.87 27.54 16.06
N ALA A 48 -2.68 27.44 15.44
CA ALA A 48 -1.41 27.77 16.09
C ALA A 48 -1.36 29.17 16.77
N PRO A 49 -1.89 30.26 16.18
CA PRO A 49 -1.90 31.57 16.84
C PRO A 49 -2.80 31.62 18.08
N TYR A 50 -3.82 30.76 18.16
CA TYR A 50 -4.70 30.68 19.32
C TYR A 50 -4.05 29.94 20.48
N THR A 51 -3.23 28.91 20.20
CA THR A 51 -2.55 28.09 21.21
C THR A 51 -1.17 28.61 21.59
N GLY A 52 -0.58 29.50 20.78
CA GLY A 52 0.76 30.05 21.00
C GLY A 52 1.91 29.09 20.67
N VAL A 53 1.64 27.97 19.99
CA VAL A 53 2.68 26.97 19.63
C VAL A 53 3.28 27.27 18.25
N CYS A 54 4.57 26.98 18.07
CA CYS A 54 5.21 27.20 16.77
C CYS A 54 4.65 26.24 15.70
N MET A 55 4.70 26.63 14.42
CA MET A 55 4.12 25.82 13.32
C MET A 55 4.69 24.39 13.24
N LYS A 56 6.00 24.22 13.56
CA LYS A 56 6.65 22.90 13.59
C LYS A 56 6.03 22.00 14.67
N GLN A 57 5.78 22.54 15.86
CA GLN A 57 5.12 21.81 16.94
C GLN A 57 3.64 21.59 16.64
N HIS A 58 2.95 22.60 16.08
CA HIS A 58 1.55 22.48 15.67
C HIS A 58 1.32 21.34 14.67
N LYS A 59 2.24 21.17 13.70
CA LYS A 59 2.21 20.06 12.74
C LYS A 59 2.36 18.71 13.45
N LYS A 60 3.33 18.57 14.36
CA LYS A 60 3.53 17.34 15.16
C LYS A 60 2.31 17.03 16.03
N LEU A 61 1.73 18.06 16.65
CA LEU A 61 0.53 17.95 17.48
C LEU A 61 -0.67 17.48 16.67
N THR A 62 -0.89 18.05 15.48
CA THR A 62 -1.99 17.64 14.58
C THR A 62 -1.84 16.18 14.16
N GLN A 63 -0.61 15.75 13.83
CA GLN A 63 -0.31 14.35 13.52
C GLN A 63 -0.55 13.42 14.72
N ALA A 64 -0.16 13.84 15.92
CA ALA A 64 -0.36 13.06 17.15
C ALA A 64 -1.86 12.93 17.50
N ILE A 65 -2.64 14.00 17.33
CA ILE A 65 -4.11 14.00 17.50
C ILE A 65 -4.75 13.06 16.48
N GLN A 66 -4.36 13.13 15.20
CA GLN A 66 -4.89 12.26 14.17
C GLN A 66 -4.58 10.79 14.49
N LYS A 67 -3.32 10.48 14.83
CA LYS A 67 -2.90 9.13 15.21
C LYS A 67 -3.62 8.62 16.46
N ALA A 68 -3.88 9.49 17.44
CA ALA A 68 -4.67 9.13 18.61
C ALA A 68 -6.14 8.83 18.27
N ARG A 69 -6.74 9.54 17.29
CA ARG A 69 -8.08 9.23 16.77
C ARG A 69 -8.11 7.92 16.00
N ASP A 70 -7.13 7.69 15.12
CA ASP A 70 -7.01 6.46 14.32
C ASP A 70 -6.83 5.23 15.22
N HIS A 71 -6.14 5.39 16.35
CA HIS A 71 -5.94 4.34 17.35
C HIS A 71 -7.08 4.23 18.37
N GLY A 72 -8.13 5.05 18.27
CA GLY A 72 -9.26 5.06 19.21
C GLY A 72 -8.92 5.55 20.64
N LEU A 73 -7.78 6.21 20.82
CA LEU A 73 -7.36 6.77 22.12
C LEU A 73 -8.05 8.10 22.42
N LEU A 74 -8.34 8.90 21.39
CA LEU A 74 -9.00 10.19 21.51
C LEU A 74 -10.42 10.10 20.95
N SER A 75 -11.42 10.41 21.78
CA SER A 75 -12.82 10.45 21.33
C SER A 75 -13.07 11.63 20.37
N TYR A 76 -13.89 11.39 19.35
CA TYR A 76 -14.35 12.41 18.41
C TYR A 76 -15.69 12.00 17.81
N HIS A 77 -16.42 12.96 17.24
CA HIS A 77 -17.70 12.69 16.60
C HIS A 77 -17.48 12.00 15.24
N ILE A 78 -17.96 10.76 15.13
CA ILE A 78 -18.03 10.00 13.88
C ILE A 78 -19.49 10.01 13.43
N PRO A 79 -19.82 10.63 12.29
CA PRO A 79 -21.19 10.63 11.80
C PRO A 79 -21.59 9.21 11.39
N GLN A 80 -22.87 8.88 11.60
CA GLN A 80 -23.46 7.74 10.92
C GLN A 80 -23.56 8.07 9.43
N VAL A 81 -23.01 7.19 8.59
CA VAL A 81 -23.04 7.33 7.13
C VAL A 81 -23.90 6.19 6.57
N GLU A 82 -24.72 6.51 5.58
CA GLU A 82 -25.54 5.51 4.91
C GLU A 82 -24.66 4.47 4.20
N PRO A 83 -25.13 3.21 4.10
CA PRO A 83 -24.45 2.20 3.31
C PRO A 83 -24.24 2.65 1.86
N ARG A 84 -23.15 2.18 1.26
CA ARG A 84 -22.80 2.52 -0.14
C ARG A 84 -23.85 2.02 -1.14
N ASP A 85 -24.31 0.79 -0.93
CA ASP A 85 -25.25 0.10 -1.81
C ASP A 85 -26.57 -0.13 -1.07
N LEU A 86 -27.69 -0.02 -1.79
CA LEU A 86 -29.03 -0.25 -1.23
C LEU A 86 -29.34 -1.75 -1.09
N ASP A 87 -28.86 -2.54 -2.05
CA ASP A 87 -29.07 -3.97 -2.10
C ASP A 87 -27.77 -4.71 -1.78
N PHE A 88 -27.84 -5.66 -0.85
CA PHE A 88 -26.69 -6.50 -0.47
C PHE A 88 -26.73 -7.87 -1.15
N SER A 89 -27.44 -7.99 -2.27
CA SER A 89 -27.56 -9.25 -2.99
C SER A 89 -26.25 -9.59 -3.71
N THR A 90 -25.69 -10.75 -3.37
CA THR A 90 -24.49 -11.30 -4.02
C THR A 90 -24.83 -12.32 -5.12
N SER A 91 -26.06 -12.28 -5.64
CA SER A 91 -26.51 -13.18 -6.71
C SER A 91 -25.99 -12.81 -8.10
N HIS A 92 -25.38 -11.63 -8.26
CA HIS A 92 -24.89 -11.18 -9.55
C HIS A 92 -23.62 -11.93 -9.98
N GLY A 93 -23.52 -12.28 -11.27
CA GLY A 93 -22.41 -13.02 -11.88
C GLY A 93 -21.01 -12.47 -11.59
N ALA A 94 -20.89 -11.15 -11.40
CA ALA A 94 -19.60 -10.50 -11.13
C ALA A 94 -19.04 -10.75 -9.72
N VAL A 95 -19.90 -11.08 -8.74
CA VAL A 95 -19.48 -11.38 -7.36
C VAL A 95 -19.63 -12.86 -7.03
N SER A 96 -20.48 -13.58 -7.77
CA SER A 96 -20.60 -15.04 -7.70
C SER A 96 -19.54 -15.75 -8.55
N ALA A 97 -19.34 -17.05 -8.31
CA ALA A 97 -18.48 -17.85 -9.16
C ALA A 97 -19.05 -17.92 -10.60
N THR A 98 -18.28 -17.42 -11.57
CA THR A 98 -18.62 -17.55 -12.99
C THR A 98 -18.22 -18.96 -13.47
N PRO A 99 -19.12 -19.71 -14.12
CA PRO A 99 -18.79 -21.04 -14.65
C PRO A 99 -17.56 -21.00 -15.56
N PRO A 100 -16.59 -21.93 -15.39
CA PRO A 100 -15.38 -21.91 -16.18
C PRO A 100 -15.66 -22.25 -17.64
N ALA A 101 -15.04 -21.52 -18.56
CA ALA A 101 -15.11 -21.85 -19.98
C ALA A 101 -14.39 -23.18 -20.25
N PRO A 102 -14.78 -23.94 -21.30
CA PRO A 102 -14.14 -25.21 -21.64
C PRO A 102 -12.62 -25.10 -21.83
N THR A 103 -12.14 -24.02 -22.46
CA THR A 103 -10.70 -23.76 -22.67
C THR A 103 -9.95 -23.58 -21.35
N LEU A 104 -10.60 -23.00 -20.33
CA LEU A 104 -10.01 -22.86 -19.00
C LEU A 104 -9.94 -24.22 -18.28
N VAL A 105 -10.87 -25.13 -18.54
CA VAL A 105 -10.85 -26.50 -18.00
C VAL A 105 -9.78 -27.35 -18.67
N SER A 106 -9.55 -27.18 -19.97
CA SER A 106 -8.50 -27.90 -20.71
C SER A 106 -7.09 -27.30 -20.51
N GLY A 107 -6.99 -26.09 -19.96
CA GLY A 107 -5.73 -25.36 -19.84
C GLY A 107 -5.27 -24.69 -21.14
N ASP A 108 -6.13 -24.68 -22.17
CA ASP A 108 -5.83 -24.04 -23.44
C ASP A 108 -6.02 -22.52 -23.36
N PRO A 109 -5.30 -21.75 -24.19
CA PRO A 109 -5.58 -20.34 -24.36
C PRO A 109 -7.03 -20.11 -24.81
N TRP A 110 -7.63 -19.00 -24.38
CA TRP A 110 -9.01 -18.67 -24.72
C TRP A 110 -9.29 -18.67 -26.24
N TYR A 111 -8.29 -18.25 -27.02
CA TYR A 111 -8.36 -18.32 -28.47
C TYR A 111 -7.19 -19.14 -29.04
N PRO A 112 -7.44 -19.96 -30.08
CA PRO A 112 -6.39 -20.79 -30.69
C PRO A 112 -5.22 -20.03 -31.32
N TRP A 113 -5.36 -18.72 -31.57
CA TRP A 113 -4.33 -17.89 -32.19
C TRP A 113 -3.38 -17.23 -31.17
N TYR A 114 -3.64 -17.39 -29.86
CA TYR A 114 -2.67 -17.01 -28.82
C TYR A 114 -1.49 -17.98 -28.75
N GLY A 115 -1.73 -19.27 -29.03
CA GLY A 115 -0.66 -20.25 -29.19
C GLY A 115 0.10 -19.99 -30.48
N TRP A 116 1.43 -20.07 -30.42
CA TRP A 116 2.27 -20.02 -31.61
C TRP A 116 1.92 -21.18 -32.54
N LYS A 117 1.85 -20.91 -33.85
CA LYS A 117 1.60 -21.91 -34.89
C LYS A 117 2.56 -21.68 -36.06
N GLN A 118 3.29 -22.70 -36.47
CA GLN A 118 4.14 -22.63 -37.67
C GLN A 118 3.25 -22.48 -38.91
N PRO A 119 3.39 -21.39 -39.70
CA PRO A 119 2.70 -21.26 -40.98
C PRO A 119 3.24 -22.27 -42.00
N PRO A 120 2.45 -22.64 -43.02
CA PRO A 120 2.89 -23.57 -44.05
C PRO A 120 4.04 -22.98 -44.88
N GLU A 121 4.99 -23.83 -45.25
CA GLU A 121 6.23 -23.43 -45.94
C GLU A 121 5.99 -22.69 -47.26
N ARG A 122 4.88 -22.99 -47.95
CA ARG A 122 4.45 -22.29 -49.17
C ARG A 122 4.19 -20.80 -48.94
N GLU A 123 3.59 -20.45 -47.80
CA GLU A 123 3.28 -19.07 -47.45
C GLU A 123 4.54 -18.34 -46.99
N LEU A 124 5.39 -19.01 -46.21
CA LEU A 124 6.71 -18.50 -45.85
C LEU A 124 7.54 -18.21 -47.11
N SER A 125 7.58 -19.13 -48.07
CA SER A 125 8.25 -18.94 -49.36
C SER A 125 7.72 -17.75 -50.14
N ARG A 126 6.39 -17.55 -50.15
CA ARG A 126 5.75 -16.38 -50.78
C ARG A 126 6.20 -15.07 -50.11
N LEU A 127 6.27 -15.04 -48.78
CA LEU A 127 6.73 -13.90 -47.98
C LEU A 127 8.22 -13.62 -48.18
N ARG A 128 9.08 -14.65 -48.16
CA ARG A 128 10.52 -14.53 -48.44
C ARG A 128 10.78 -13.92 -49.82
N ARG A 129 9.95 -14.26 -50.82
CA ARG A 129 10.00 -13.65 -52.15
C ARG A 129 9.50 -12.22 -52.18
N LEU A 130 8.48 -11.88 -51.41
CA LEU A 130 7.90 -10.53 -51.40
C LEU A 130 8.83 -9.49 -50.75
N TYR A 131 9.55 -9.89 -49.71
CA TYR A 131 10.39 -8.99 -48.91
C TYR A 131 11.90 -9.19 -49.12
N GLN A 132 12.30 -9.73 -50.28
CA GLN A 132 13.70 -9.98 -50.62
C GLN A 132 14.60 -8.76 -50.33
N GLY A 133 15.73 -8.99 -49.65
CA GLY A 133 16.68 -7.94 -49.27
C GLY A 133 16.39 -7.24 -47.93
N HIS A 134 15.21 -7.46 -47.33
CA HIS A 134 14.81 -6.86 -46.05
C HIS A 134 14.37 -7.88 -44.98
N LEU A 135 14.67 -9.17 -45.17
CA LEU A 135 14.34 -10.21 -44.19
C LEU A 135 15.33 -10.28 -43.02
N ARG A 136 14.81 -10.61 -41.83
CA ARG A 136 15.59 -11.02 -40.65
C ARG A 136 15.60 -12.55 -40.53
N GLU A 137 16.43 -13.06 -39.62
CA GLU A 137 16.45 -14.48 -39.24
C GLU A 137 15.08 -14.92 -38.69
N GLU A 138 14.64 -16.13 -39.07
CA GLU A 138 13.37 -16.68 -38.63
C GLU A 138 13.47 -17.08 -37.16
N SER A 139 12.54 -16.58 -36.34
CA SER A 139 12.45 -16.96 -34.93
C SER A 139 11.54 -18.19 -34.80
N GLY A 140 12.03 -19.23 -34.12
CA GLY A 140 11.25 -20.43 -33.80
C GLY A 140 10.13 -20.17 -32.79
N PRO A 141 9.46 -21.23 -32.30
CA PRO A 141 8.44 -21.09 -31.27
C PRO A 141 9.03 -20.38 -30.04
N PRO A 142 8.29 -19.43 -29.42
CA PRO A 142 8.74 -18.80 -28.20
C PRO A 142 8.85 -19.85 -27.07
N PRO A 143 9.75 -19.64 -26.09
CA PRO A 143 9.86 -20.55 -24.95
C PRO A 143 8.52 -20.62 -24.19
N GLU A 144 8.11 -21.83 -23.80
CA GLU A 144 6.82 -22.09 -23.15
C GLU A 144 6.68 -21.39 -21.78
N SER A 145 7.81 -21.20 -21.10
CA SER A 145 7.91 -20.45 -19.86
C SER A 145 8.85 -19.27 -20.04
N MET A 146 8.58 -18.17 -19.33
CA MET A 146 9.54 -17.09 -19.23
C MET A 146 10.85 -17.64 -18.66
N PRO A 147 12.00 -17.33 -19.28
CA PRO A 147 13.29 -17.77 -18.76
C PRO A 147 13.51 -17.14 -17.39
N GLU A 148 13.59 -17.99 -16.37
CA GLU A 148 13.92 -17.57 -15.02
C GLU A 148 15.42 -17.29 -14.97
N VAL A 149 15.78 -16.02 -14.81
CA VAL A 149 17.17 -15.66 -14.52
C VAL A 149 17.44 -16.15 -13.11
N LEU A 150 18.19 -17.25 -12.99
CA LEU A 150 18.73 -17.70 -11.72
C LEU A 150 19.51 -16.55 -11.10
N LEU A 151 18.90 -15.87 -10.13
CA LEU A 151 19.61 -15.04 -9.18
C LEU A 151 20.33 -16.02 -8.26
N THR A 152 21.50 -16.49 -8.69
CA THR A 152 22.42 -17.22 -7.83
C THR A 152 22.82 -16.29 -6.69
N THR A 153 22.15 -16.39 -5.56
CA THR A 153 22.71 -15.95 -4.28
C THR A 153 24.02 -16.72 -4.07
N PRO A 154 25.15 -16.05 -3.81
CA PRO A 154 26.42 -16.71 -3.55
C PRO A 154 26.39 -17.30 -2.13
N ALA A 155 25.70 -18.42 -1.95
CA ALA A 155 25.66 -19.13 -0.68
C ALA A 155 25.75 -20.66 -0.85
N GLU A 156 26.10 -21.15 -2.03
CA GLU A 156 26.34 -22.58 -2.28
C GLU A 156 27.65 -22.81 -3.05
N ALA A 157 28.68 -22.08 -2.63
CA ALA A 157 30.07 -22.34 -2.99
C ALA A 157 30.92 -22.38 -1.71
N ALA A 158 30.49 -23.18 -0.74
CA ALA A 158 31.29 -23.50 0.45
C ALA A 158 30.77 -24.78 1.09
N SER A 159 30.94 -25.93 0.43
CA SER A 159 30.99 -27.26 1.08
C SER A 159 31.39 -28.33 0.06
N THR A 160 32.63 -28.27 -0.42
CA THR A 160 33.32 -29.45 -0.97
C THR A 160 34.79 -29.37 -0.54
N GLU A 161 35.34 -30.53 -0.18
CA GLU A 161 36.66 -30.83 0.43
C GLU A 161 36.66 -30.79 1.96
N GLN A 162 37.09 -31.82 2.71
CA GLN A 162 37.72 -33.11 2.41
C GLN A 162 37.75 -33.90 3.74
N GLU A 163 37.44 -35.20 3.76
CA GLU A 163 38.04 -36.09 4.75
C GLU A 163 38.44 -37.44 4.13
N LYS A 164 39.70 -37.77 4.34
CA LYS A 164 40.52 -38.83 3.73
C LYS A 164 40.32 -40.16 4.48
N PRO A 165 40.35 -41.33 3.82
CA PRO A 165 40.30 -42.61 4.51
C PRO A 165 41.68 -42.94 5.12
N GLN A 166 41.71 -43.23 6.43
CA GLN A 166 42.85 -43.86 7.09
C GLN A 166 42.63 -45.38 7.13
N SER A 167 43.56 -46.10 6.49
CA SER A 167 43.74 -47.54 6.56
C SER A 167 44.20 -47.98 7.94
N ALA A 168 43.58 -49.05 8.47
CA ALA A 168 44.24 -50.05 9.32
C ALA A 168 43.41 -51.35 9.35
N LEU A 169 44.12 -52.44 9.01
CA LEU A 169 43.81 -53.88 9.07
C LEU A 169 42.90 -54.47 7.99
#